data_AF-A0A7J4J367-F1
#
_entry.id   AF-A0A7J4J367-F1
#
_cell.length_a   1.000
_cell.length_b   1.000
_cell.length_c   1.000
_cell.angle_alpha   90.00
_cell.angle_beta   90.00
_cell.angle_gamma   90.00
#
_symmetry.space_group_name_H-M   'P 1'
#
loop_
_entity.id
_entity.type
_entity.pdbx_description
1 polymer ?
#
loop_
_entity_poly.entity_id
_entity_poly.type
_entity_poly.pdbx_seq_one_letter_code
_entity_poly.pdbx_strand_id
1 'polypeptide(L)'
;TYRTLRGEKKLSKENILDLPSPNQIYKLVKQGNNAFCIIVVDVQGKKDKIRKRIRYEILLPDLQIINTLHPGATYISYPTGVAAAVFTSSLSRIKKYGVFPPEAVAVDVQKYLFEQLQKSGLGINVIKE
;
A
#
# COMPACT_ATOMS: atom_id res chain seq x y z
N THR A 1 -9.66 21.59 -5.19
CA THR A 1 -9.66 21.52 -6.66
C THR A 1 -8.53 20.59 -7.06
N TYR A 2 -8.77 19.54 -7.83
CA TYR A 2 -7.67 18.74 -8.39
C TYR A 2 -7.60 18.94 -9.90
N ARG A 3 -6.38 19.02 -10.42
CA ARG A 3 -6.10 19.22 -11.84
C ARG A 3 -6.07 17.86 -12.50
N THR A 4 -6.99 17.60 -13.41
CA THR A 4 -6.89 16.46 -14.32
C THR A 4 -6.26 16.94 -15.63
N LEU A 5 -5.75 16.02 -16.47
CA LEU A 5 -5.24 16.34 -17.81
C LEU A 5 -6.29 17.03 -18.72
N ARG A 6 -7.55 17.11 -18.30
CA ARG A 6 -8.67 17.74 -19.01
C ARG A 6 -9.14 19.07 -18.38
N GLY A 7 -8.35 19.67 -17.49
CA GLY A 7 -8.66 20.97 -16.88
C GLY A 7 -9.08 20.89 -15.40
N GLU A 8 -9.40 22.06 -14.84
CA GLU A 8 -9.78 22.24 -13.44
C GLU A 8 -11.27 21.97 -13.23
N LYS A 9 -11.61 20.88 -12.53
CA LYS A 9 -12.97 20.65 -12.04
C LYS A 9 -13.05 20.99 -10.55
N LYS A 10 -14.06 21.80 -10.18
CA LYS A 10 -14.50 21.95 -8.78
C LYS A 10 -15.17 20.64 -8.35
N LEU A 11 -14.78 20.13 -7.18
CA LEU A 11 -15.46 19.02 -6.51
C LEU A 11 -16.86 19.51 -6.08
N SER A 12 -17.92 19.10 -6.79
CA SER A 12 -19.30 19.12 -6.27
C SER A 12 -19.59 17.80 -5.54
N LYS A 13 -20.58 17.77 -4.64
CA LYS A 13 -21.04 16.53 -3.96
C LYS A 13 -21.40 15.41 -4.95
N GLU A 14 -21.76 15.75 -6.18
CA GLU A 14 -22.11 14.81 -7.25
C GLU A 14 -20.88 14.16 -7.94
N ASN A 15 -19.67 14.65 -7.66
CA ASN A 15 -18.41 14.13 -8.23
C ASN A 15 -17.59 13.30 -7.22
N ILE A 16 -18.17 12.96 -6.07
CA ILE A 16 -17.59 11.94 -5.20
C ILE A 16 -17.83 10.61 -5.90
N LEU A 17 -16.75 9.96 -6.35
CA LEU A 17 -16.80 8.61 -6.94
C LEU A 17 -17.71 7.72 -6.07
N ASP A 18 -18.76 7.17 -6.68
CA ASP A 18 -19.64 6.20 -6.02
C ASP A 18 -18.83 4.93 -5.76
N LEU A 19 -18.24 4.85 -4.58
CA LEU A 19 -17.42 3.72 -4.17
C LEU A 19 -18.35 2.63 -3.61
N PRO A 20 -18.22 1.38 -4.07
CA PRO A 20 -19.03 0.29 -3.56
C PRO A 20 -18.78 0.11 -2.06
N SER A 21 -19.87 -0.02 -1.31
CA SER A 21 -19.84 -0.44 0.10
C SER A 21 -19.22 -1.84 0.25
N PRO A 22 -18.75 -2.22 1.46
CA PRO A 22 -18.21 -3.56 1.70
C PRO A 22 -19.15 -4.70 1.30
N ASN A 23 -20.47 -4.53 1.53
CA ASN A 23 -21.48 -5.51 1.12
C ASN A 23 -21.60 -5.61 -0.42
N GLN A 24 -21.46 -4.50 -1.14
CA GLN A 24 -21.44 -4.49 -2.60
C GLN A 24 -20.17 -5.15 -3.13
N ILE A 25 -19.00 -4.87 -2.55
CA ILE A 25 -17.74 -5.55 -2.88
C ILE A 25 -17.88 -7.06 -2.70
N TYR A 26 -18.40 -7.51 -1.56
CA TYR A 26 -18.58 -8.93 -1.31
C TYR A 26 -19.48 -9.62 -2.35
N LYS A 27 -20.57 -8.95 -2.75
CA LYS A 27 -21.46 -9.45 -3.83
C LYS A 27 -20.74 -9.51 -5.18
N LEU A 28 -19.99 -8.47 -5.53
CA LEU A 28 -19.24 -8.42 -6.80
C LEU A 28 -18.23 -9.55 -6.88
N VAL A 29 -17.52 -9.84 -5.78
CA VAL A 29 -16.57 -10.96 -5.72
C VAL A 29 -17.27 -12.30 -5.89
N LYS A 30 -18.42 -12.50 -5.23
CA LYS A 30 -19.25 -13.71 -5.41
C LYS A 30 -19.76 -13.89 -6.84
N GLN A 31 -19.94 -12.79 -7.57
CA GLN A 31 -20.31 -12.81 -8.99
C GLN A 31 -19.12 -13.09 -9.92
N GLY A 32 -17.93 -13.35 -9.37
CA GLY A 32 -16.72 -13.66 -10.13
C GLY A 32 -15.86 -12.45 -10.49
N ASN A 33 -16.22 -11.23 -10.04
CA ASN A 33 -15.38 -10.07 -10.27
C ASN A 33 -14.09 -10.18 -9.43
N ASN A 34 -12.95 -10.05 -10.10
CA ASN A 34 -11.65 -10.05 -9.44
C ASN A 34 -10.84 -8.83 -9.89
N ALA A 35 -9.96 -8.37 -9.01
CA ALA A 35 -9.06 -7.25 -9.26
C ALA A 35 -7.83 -7.41 -8.39
N PHE A 36 -6.69 -6.90 -8.84
CA PHE A 36 -5.45 -6.89 -8.08
C PHE A 36 -4.77 -5.53 -8.24
N CYS A 37 -3.79 -5.26 -7.39
CA CYS A 37 -3.01 -4.04 -7.44
C CYS A 37 -1.52 -4.37 -7.37
N ILE A 38 -0.74 -3.64 -8.15
CA ILE A 38 0.72 -3.67 -8.10
C ILE A 38 1.19 -2.29 -7.69
N ILE A 39 2.06 -2.24 -6.69
CA ILE A 39 2.74 -1.03 -6.27
C ILE A 39 4.19 -1.13 -6.70
N VAL A 40 4.68 -0.12 -7.43
CA VAL A 40 6.08 -0.05 -7.86
C VAL A 40 6.71 1.22 -7.31
N VAL A 41 7.86 1.08 -6.68
CA VAL A 41 8.69 2.20 -6.22
C VAL A 41 10.03 2.10 -6.94
N ASP A 42 10.28 3.03 -7.85
CA ASP A 42 11.53 3.12 -8.61
C ASP A 42 12.35 4.30 -8.10
N VAL A 43 13.55 4.01 -7.57
CA VAL A 43 14.45 4.97 -6.95
C VAL A 43 15.72 5.04 -7.77
N GLN A 44 16.03 6.22 -8.29
CA GLN A 44 17.30 6.49 -8.99
C GLN A 44 18.14 7.46 -8.16
N GLY A 45 19.43 7.18 -8.06
CA GLY A 45 20.33 8.01 -7.27
C GLY A 45 21.80 7.81 -7.63
N LYS A 46 22.66 8.46 -6.85
CA LYS A 46 24.11 8.23 -6.91
C LYS A 46 24.60 7.71 -5.58
N LYS A 47 25.40 6.65 -5.62
CA LYS A 47 26.17 6.16 -4.49
C LYS A 47 27.62 6.09 -4.93
N ASP A 48 28.52 6.71 -4.17
CA ASP A 48 29.95 6.74 -4.47
C ASP A 48 30.25 7.27 -5.90
N LYS A 49 29.53 8.33 -6.31
CA LYS A 49 29.54 8.94 -7.66
C LYS A 49 29.02 8.05 -8.80
N ILE A 50 28.66 6.81 -8.54
CA ILE A 50 28.10 5.87 -9.53
C ILE A 50 26.57 5.98 -9.52
N ARG A 51 25.94 6.07 -10.70
CA ARG A 51 24.48 6.03 -10.82
C ARG A 51 23.99 4.64 -10.44
N LYS A 52 22.94 4.58 -9.62
CA LYS A 52 22.31 3.34 -9.15
C LYS A 52 20.80 3.46 -9.27
N ARG A 53 20.14 2.33 -9.53
CA ARG A 53 18.69 2.23 -9.56
C ARG A 53 18.24 1.07 -8.68
N ILE A 54 17.24 1.33 -7.86
CA ILE A 54 16.62 0.32 -7.01
C ILE A 54 15.12 0.37 -7.29
N ARG A 55 14.55 -0.78 -7.64
CA ARG A 55 13.13 -0.92 -7.92
C ARG A 55 12.53 -1.92 -6.95
N TYR A 56 11.49 -1.49 -6.25
CA TYR A 56 10.65 -2.34 -5.41
C TYR A 56 9.33 -2.59 -6.13
N GLU A 57 8.89 -3.84 -6.14
CA GLU A 57 7.62 -4.24 -6.71
C GLU A 57 6.84 -5.03 -5.67
N ILE A 58 5.58 -4.66 -5.48
CA ILE A 58 4.69 -5.35 -4.55
C ILE A 58 3.48 -5.82 -5.32
N LEU A 59 3.37 -7.14 -5.47
CA LEU A 59 2.14 -7.76 -5.97
C LEU A 59 1.23 -8.02 -4.78
N LEU A 60 0.11 -7.31 -4.74
CA LEU A 60 -0.88 -7.49 -3.70
C LEU A 60 -1.75 -8.71 -4.01
N PRO A 61 -2.25 -9.43 -2.98
CA PRO A 61 -3.20 -10.50 -3.20
C PRO A 61 -4.41 -9.98 -3.98
N ASP A 62 -5.00 -10.83 -4.81
CA ASP A 62 -6.18 -10.45 -5.57
C ASP A 62 -7.42 -10.33 -4.67
N LEU A 63 -8.47 -9.74 -5.22
CA LEU A 63 -9.70 -9.43 -4.50
C LEU A 63 -10.39 -10.70 -3.98
N GLN A 64 -10.26 -11.84 -4.67
CA GLN A 64 -10.81 -13.13 -4.25
C GLN A 64 -10.09 -13.68 -3.01
N ILE A 65 -8.76 -13.70 -3.02
CA ILE A 65 -7.94 -14.11 -1.86
C ILE A 65 -8.24 -13.18 -0.69
N ILE A 66 -8.26 -11.87 -0.92
CA ILE A 66 -8.57 -10.88 0.11
C ILE A 66 -9.94 -11.11 0.73
N ASN A 67 -10.99 -11.34 -0.07
CA ASN A 67 -12.35 -11.53 0.45
C ASN A 67 -12.55 -12.90 1.13
N THR A 68 -11.67 -13.86 0.87
CA THR A 68 -11.64 -15.12 1.62
C THR A 68 -11.12 -14.90 3.04
N LEU A 69 -10.12 -14.03 3.21
CA LEU A 69 -9.54 -13.67 4.52
C LEU A 69 -10.37 -12.62 5.25
N HIS A 70 -10.84 -11.61 4.53
CA HIS A 70 -11.56 -10.44 5.04
C HIS A 70 -12.72 -10.06 4.10
N PRO A 71 -13.92 -10.64 4.30
CA PRO A 71 -15.09 -10.34 3.48
C PRO A 71 -15.41 -8.85 3.42
N GLY A 72 -15.59 -8.32 2.20
CA GLY A 72 -15.90 -6.92 1.94
C GLY A 72 -14.68 -5.99 1.87
N ALA A 73 -13.47 -6.48 2.14
CA ALA A 73 -12.25 -5.71 1.93
C ALA A 73 -11.91 -5.58 0.44
N THR A 74 -11.20 -4.52 0.08
CA THR A 74 -10.71 -4.27 -1.28
C THR A 74 -9.20 -4.51 -1.38
N TYR A 75 -8.71 -4.63 -2.61
CA TYR A 75 -7.27 -4.68 -2.92
C TYR A 75 -6.49 -3.41 -2.51
N ILE A 76 -7.17 -2.33 -2.10
CA ILE A 76 -6.56 -1.14 -1.49
C ILE A 76 -6.68 -1.17 0.03
N SER A 77 -7.88 -1.39 0.56
CA SER A 77 -8.13 -1.29 2.01
C SER A 77 -7.39 -2.37 2.81
N TYR A 78 -7.28 -3.58 2.26
CA TYR A 78 -6.56 -4.68 2.90
C TYR A 78 -5.07 -4.35 3.12
N PRO A 79 -4.25 -4.06 2.09
CA PRO A 79 -2.83 -3.77 2.31
C PRO A 79 -2.60 -2.49 3.12
N THR A 80 -3.48 -1.48 3.01
CA THR A 80 -3.42 -0.30 3.88
C THR A 80 -3.62 -0.67 5.35
N GLY A 81 -4.63 -1.49 5.66
CA GLY A 81 -4.90 -1.96 7.01
C GLY A 81 -3.76 -2.82 7.57
N VAL A 82 -3.23 -3.73 6.77
CA VAL A 82 -2.06 -4.56 7.13
C VAL A 82 -0.84 -3.69 7.43
N ALA A 83 -0.52 -2.72 6.56
CA ALA A 83 0.59 -1.81 6.79
C ALA A 83 0.43 -0.98 8.07
N ALA A 84 -0.78 -0.47 8.32
CA ALA A 84 -1.09 0.26 9.55
C ALA A 84 -0.96 -0.63 10.80
N ALA A 85 -1.44 -1.88 10.74
CA ALA A 85 -1.34 -2.83 11.84
C ALA A 85 0.12 -3.20 12.14
N VAL A 86 0.92 -3.47 11.10
CA VAL A 86 2.35 -3.77 11.23
C VAL A 86 3.13 -2.57 11.78
N PHE A 87 2.83 -1.36 11.32
CA PHE A 87 3.46 -0.16 11.88
C PHE A 87 3.09 0.05 13.35
N THR A 88 1.80 -0.08 13.67
CA THR A 88 1.30 0.11 15.05
C THR A 88 1.87 -0.91 16.01
N SER A 89 2.05 -2.17 15.58
CA SER A 89 2.68 -3.21 16.41
C SER A 89 4.16 -2.96 16.68
N SER A 90 4.81 -2.10 15.90
CA SER A 90 6.21 -1.70 16.09
C SER A 90 6.42 -0.48 16.99
N LEU A 91 5.36 0.18 17.47
CA LEU A 91 5.47 1.44 18.23
C LEU A 91 6.38 1.33 19.46
N SER A 92 6.37 0.19 20.16
CA SER A 92 7.24 -0.05 21.32
C SER A 92 8.74 -0.09 20.98
N ARG A 93 9.09 -0.29 19.70
CA ARG A 93 10.48 -0.26 19.20
C ARG A 93 10.93 1.16 18.82
N ILE A 94 10.00 2.10 18.68
CA ILE A 94 10.29 3.46 18.25
C ILE A 94 10.55 4.33 19.48
N LYS A 95 11.83 4.63 19.74
CA LYS A 95 12.25 5.46 20.89
C LYS A 95 12.19 6.96 20.63
N LYS A 96 11.99 7.36 19.36
CA LYS A 96 11.94 8.77 18.95
C LYS A 96 10.53 9.31 19.21
N TYR A 97 10.44 10.39 19.97
CA TYR A 97 9.18 11.11 20.20
C TYR A 97 8.95 12.17 19.12
N GLY A 98 7.68 12.48 18.87
CA GLY A 98 7.25 13.51 17.90
C GLY A 98 6.47 12.94 16.72
N VAL A 99 6.16 13.80 15.75
CA VAL A 99 5.48 13.43 14.51
C VAL A 99 6.54 13.27 13.42
N PHE A 100 6.64 12.06 12.88
CA PHE A 100 7.56 11.76 11.80
C PHE A 100 6.97 10.68 10.91
N PRO A 101 7.36 10.67 9.63
CA PRO A 101 6.88 9.65 8.70
C PRO A 101 7.63 8.32 8.92
N PRO A 102 7.11 7.19 8.45
CA PRO A 102 7.67 5.86 8.72
C PRO A 102 9.12 5.69 8.22
N GLU A 103 9.54 6.41 7.18
CA GLU A 103 10.93 6.40 6.67
C GLU A 103 11.94 7.08 7.61
N ALA A 104 11.47 7.84 8.60
CA ALA A 104 12.32 8.54 9.56
C ALA A 104 12.58 7.74 10.84
N VAL A 105 12.08 6.51 10.95
CA VAL A 105 12.41 5.59 12.04
C VAL A 105 13.82 5.02 11.87
N ALA A 106 14.39 4.49 12.95
CA ALA A 106 15.71 3.87 12.92
C ALA A 106 15.75 2.66 11.96
N VAL A 107 16.90 2.44 11.34
CA VAL A 107 17.07 1.44 10.26
C VAL A 107 16.73 0.01 10.71
N ASP A 108 16.99 -0.34 11.97
CA ASP A 108 16.60 -1.61 12.57
C ASP A 108 15.08 -1.78 12.65
N VAL A 109 14.35 -0.72 13.00
CA VAL A 109 12.88 -0.70 12.97
C VAL A 109 12.37 -0.80 11.54
N GLN A 110 12.99 -0.10 10.58
CA GLN A 110 12.62 -0.23 9.16
C GLN A 110 12.77 -1.67 8.66
N LYS A 111 13.89 -2.33 8.97
CA LYS A 111 14.12 -3.73 8.62
C LYS A 111 13.06 -4.64 9.24
N TYR A 112 12.77 -4.44 10.52
CA TYR A 112 11.72 -5.19 11.21
C TYR A 112 10.35 -5.02 10.53
N LEU A 113 9.96 -3.79 10.18
CA LEU A 113 8.72 -3.50 9.46
C LEU A 113 8.67 -4.22 8.11
N PHE A 114 9.75 -4.17 7.33
CA PHE A 114 9.84 -4.89 6.06
C PHE A 114 9.66 -6.39 6.22
N GLU A 115 10.31 -7.00 7.22
CA GLU A 115 10.17 -8.43 7.52
C GLU A 115 8.74 -8.81 7.93
N GLN A 116 8.08 -7.98 8.75
CA GLN A 116 6.70 -8.21 9.15
C GLN A 116 5.74 -8.08 7.96
N LEU A 117 5.95 -7.11 7.07
CA LEU A 117 5.14 -6.96 5.85
C LEU A 117 5.28 -8.18 4.93
N GLN A 118 6.49 -8.72 4.75
CA GLN A 118 6.69 -9.95 3.98
C GLN A 118 5.96 -11.16 4.62
N LYS A 119 5.97 -11.27 5.95
CA LYS A 119 5.26 -12.33 6.69
C LYS A 119 3.74 -12.20 6.63
N SER A 120 3.21 -11.02 6.35
CA SER A 120 1.75 -10.78 6.23
C SER A 120 1.14 -11.26 4.91
N GLY A 121 1.94 -11.85 4.02
CA GLY A 121 1.48 -12.37 2.72
C GLY A 121 1.47 -11.31 1.61
N LEU A 122 2.08 -10.14 1.83
CA LEU A 122 2.34 -9.17 0.78
C LEU A 122 3.61 -9.58 0.00
N GLY A 123 3.46 -9.85 -1.30
CA GLY A 123 4.56 -10.29 -2.16
C GLY A 123 5.48 -9.13 -2.52
N ILE A 124 6.50 -8.86 -1.70
CA ILE A 124 7.48 -7.79 -1.92
C ILE A 124 8.73 -8.35 -2.63
N ASN A 125 8.94 -7.91 -3.88
CA ASN A 125 10.11 -8.20 -4.69
C ASN A 125 11.03 -6.96 -4.77
N VAL A 126 12.35 -7.20 -4.73
CA VAL A 126 13.36 -6.13 -4.80
C VAL A 126 14.31 -6.40 -5.97
N ILE A 127 14.39 -5.46 -6.90
CA ILE A 127 15.24 -5.50 -8.08
C ILE A 127 16.30 -4.40 -7.91
N LYS A 128 17.58 -4.75 -8.07
CA LYS A 128 18.71 -3.82 -7.90
C LYS A 128 19.55 -3.82 -9.17
N GLU A 129 19.73 -2.64 -9.76
CA GLU A 129 20.49 -2.38 -11.00
C GLU A 129 21.65 -1.38 -10.72
#